data_AF-A0A1K2IQA7-F1
#
_entry.id   AF-A0A1K2IQA7-F1
#
_cell.length_a   1.000
_cell.length_b   1.000
_cell.length_c   1.000
_cell.angle_alpha   90.00
_cell.angle_beta   90.00
_cell.angle_gamma   90.00
#
_symmetry.space_group_name_H-M   'P 1'
#
loop_
_entity.id
_entity.type
_entity.pdbx_description
1 polymer ?
#
loop_
_entity_poly.entity_id
_entity_poly.type
_entity_poly.pdbx_seq_one_letter_code
_entity_poly.pdbx_strand_id
1 'polypeptide(L)'
;MKTTLTIVMASVLSNLAFAQIGINTAEPIASLDVAAKKRDGSTAEGILPPRLTGDQMRAGDAKYSDLHAGTIVYATAPVNSATSKTTNVTSPGLYFFDGKIWQKMMQGDEKTLNAKSSGDIKNSVKSFDHNGWYLLNGRNISTLPIAAQSAATSLGFTERLPDATDRVLKSRSGTEMLGSEGGENLLTLTRSNLPNINFVGVVSGIAESGGAHSHAAGQGGFLLGGTTVGNNGSGNYQGNSTPTSWGGIGIMGNTASGGAHTHSLAGIATVPTGGTGDSLDNRSAYLVVNTFIYLGGE
;
A
#
# COMPACT_ATOMS: atom_id res chain seq x y z
N MET A 1 77.95 30.37 -39.03
CA MET A 1 77.74 30.44 -37.56
C MET A 1 76.46 31.17 -37.18
N LYS A 2 76.22 32.41 -37.63
CA LYS A 2 74.99 33.17 -37.29
C LYS A 2 73.69 32.44 -37.69
N THR A 3 73.60 31.95 -38.93
CA THR A 3 72.42 31.22 -39.46
C THR A 3 72.21 29.86 -38.79
N THR A 4 73.29 29.12 -38.51
CA THR A 4 73.22 27.82 -37.84
C THR A 4 72.73 27.95 -36.39
N LEU A 5 73.16 29.01 -35.68
CA LEU A 5 72.71 29.29 -34.32
C LEU A 5 71.22 29.65 -34.28
N THR A 6 70.72 30.44 -35.24
CA THR A 6 69.30 30.81 -35.31
C THR A 6 68.38 29.60 -35.55
N ILE A 7 68.80 28.66 -36.42
CA ILE A 7 68.03 27.45 -36.73
C ILE A 7 67.99 26.50 -35.52
N VAL A 8 69.12 26.30 -34.84
CA VAL A 8 69.19 25.47 -33.63
C VAL A 8 68.40 26.09 -32.47
N MET A 9 68.44 27.42 -32.32
CA MET A 9 67.66 28.10 -31.30
C MET A 9 66.15 27.95 -31.57
N ALA A 10 65.72 28.12 -32.82
CA ALA A 10 64.31 27.97 -33.21
C ALA A 10 63.77 26.55 -33.02
N SER A 11 64.57 25.51 -33.29
CA SER A 11 64.17 24.11 -33.11
C SER A 11 64.16 23.65 -31.65
N VAL A 12 65.03 24.21 -30.80
CA VAL A 12 65.00 23.94 -29.36
C VAL A 12 63.82 24.66 -28.69
N LEU A 13 63.52 25.90 -29.12
CA LEU A 13 62.39 26.67 -28.59
C LEU A 13 61.01 26.11 -29.03
N SER A 14 60.91 25.44 -30.18
CA SER A 14 59.64 24.84 -30.62
C SER A 14 59.18 23.65 -29.77
N ASN A 15 60.07 23.01 -29.00
CA ASN A 15 59.73 21.91 -28.09
C ASN A 15 59.14 22.39 -26.74
N LEU A 16 59.10 23.71 -26.50
CA LEU A 16 58.52 24.32 -25.30
C LEU A 16 57.10 24.87 -25.52
N ALA A 17 56.53 24.68 -26.72
CA ALA A 17 55.17 25.12 -27.02
C ALA A 17 54.16 24.08 -26.53
N PHE A 18 53.45 24.40 -25.45
CA PHE A 18 52.30 23.62 -25.01
C PHE A 18 51.18 23.70 -26.07
N ALA A 19 50.61 22.56 -26.45
CA ALA A 19 49.53 22.48 -27.46
C ALA A 19 48.13 22.89 -26.91
N GLN A 20 48.08 23.46 -25.70
CA GLN A 20 46.83 23.90 -25.06
C GLN A 20 46.38 25.24 -25.64
N ILE A 21 45.06 25.42 -25.80
CA ILE A 21 44.47 26.66 -26.27
C ILE A 21 43.85 27.39 -25.08
N GLY A 22 44.41 28.55 -24.72
CA GLY A 22 43.81 29.49 -23.78
C GLY A 22 43.02 30.58 -24.50
N ILE A 23 41.78 30.83 -24.08
CA ILE A 23 40.99 32.00 -24.47
C ILE A 23 40.81 32.86 -23.23
N ASN A 24 41.31 34.11 -23.29
CA ASN A 24 41.39 35.05 -22.17
C ASN A 24 42.21 34.56 -20.95
N THR A 25 43.05 33.53 -21.09
CA THR A 25 44.03 33.08 -20.08
C THR A 25 45.37 32.79 -20.73
N ALA A 26 46.46 33.23 -20.10
CA ALA A 26 47.83 32.95 -20.56
C ALA A 26 48.40 31.64 -20.01
N GLU A 27 47.76 31.07 -18.98
CA GLU A 27 48.18 29.84 -18.30
C GLU A 27 47.00 28.83 -18.35
N PRO A 28 46.76 28.15 -19.49
CA PRO A 28 45.64 27.22 -19.64
C PRO A 28 45.82 26.00 -18.73
N ILE A 29 44.77 25.64 -17.97
CA ILE A 29 44.79 24.43 -17.11
C ILE A 29 44.14 23.19 -17.74
N ALA A 30 43.69 23.31 -18.99
CA ALA A 30 43.08 22.23 -19.78
C ALA A 30 43.47 22.37 -21.26
N SER A 31 43.17 21.35 -22.08
CA SER A 31 43.45 21.39 -23.53
C SER A 31 42.76 22.57 -24.23
N LEU A 32 41.56 22.94 -23.78
CA LEU A 32 40.89 24.20 -24.10
C LEU A 32 40.44 24.82 -22.76
N ASP A 33 40.99 25.99 -22.43
CA ASP A 33 40.63 26.75 -21.23
C ASP A 33 40.06 28.11 -21.63
N VAL A 34 38.81 28.37 -21.26
CA VAL A 34 38.09 29.61 -21.59
C VAL A 34 37.81 30.35 -20.29
N ALA A 35 38.58 31.41 -20.04
CA ALA A 35 38.41 32.27 -18.89
C ALA A 35 37.47 33.43 -19.18
N ALA A 36 36.75 33.88 -18.15
CA ALA A 36 35.93 35.08 -18.23
C ALA A 36 36.82 36.31 -18.44
N LYS A 37 36.46 37.17 -19.39
CA LYS A 37 37.17 38.43 -19.62
C LYS A 37 37.00 39.39 -18.44
N LYS A 38 35.79 39.43 -17.85
CA LYS A 38 35.51 40.13 -16.60
C LYS A 38 34.63 39.28 -15.69
N ARG A 39 34.77 39.51 -14.38
CA ARG A 39 34.01 38.82 -13.33
C ARG A 39 32.98 39.72 -12.64
N ASP A 40 32.76 40.91 -13.17
CA ASP A 40 31.87 41.95 -12.61
C ASP A 40 30.48 41.97 -13.27
N GLY A 41 30.22 41.08 -14.23
CA GLY A 41 28.95 41.02 -14.98
C GLY A 41 28.79 42.12 -16.04
N SER A 42 29.81 42.92 -16.33
CA SER A 42 29.73 43.97 -17.37
C SER A 42 29.90 43.46 -18.81
N THR A 43 30.16 42.17 -18.97
CA THR A 43 30.30 41.48 -20.27
C THR A 43 29.50 40.17 -20.26
N ALA A 44 28.93 39.82 -21.40
CA ALA A 44 28.33 38.51 -21.61
C ALA A 44 29.43 37.46 -21.77
N GLU A 45 29.72 36.72 -20.71
CA GLU A 45 30.71 35.63 -20.71
C GLU A 45 30.05 34.31 -21.13
N GLY A 46 30.78 33.46 -21.86
CA GLY A 46 30.31 32.12 -22.22
C GLY A 46 30.91 31.60 -23.53
N ILE A 47 30.51 30.39 -23.90
CA ILE A 47 30.81 29.78 -25.19
C ILE A 47 29.53 29.78 -26.01
N LEU A 48 29.54 30.47 -27.16
CA LEU A 48 28.41 30.50 -28.07
C LEU A 48 28.58 29.39 -29.13
N PRO A 49 27.88 28.24 -29.02
CA PRO A 49 27.99 27.17 -30.00
C PRO A 49 27.38 27.59 -31.36
N PRO A 50 27.69 26.87 -32.45
CA PRO A 50 27.00 27.04 -33.72
C PRO A 50 25.48 26.95 -33.55
N ARG A 51 24.75 27.83 -34.24
CA ARG A 51 23.28 27.88 -34.23
C ARG A 51 22.74 27.42 -35.56
N LEU A 52 21.95 26.35 -35.55
CA LEU A 52 21.37 25.75 -36.76
C LEU A 52 19.88 25.48 -36.51
N THR A 53 19.04 25.54 -37.55
CA THR A 53 17.69 24.95 -37.46
C THR A 53 17.80 23.42 -37.50
N GLY A 54 16.77 22.70 -37.03
CA GLY A 54 16.72 21.25 -37.17
C GLY A 54 16.83 20.78 -38.63
N ASP A 55 16.29 21.56 -39.58
CA ASP A 55 16.47 21.31 -41.02
C ASP A 55 17.90 21.50 -41.52
N GLN A 56 18.62 22.49 -41.00
CA GLN A 56 20.04 22.68 -41.31
C GLN A 56 20.92 21.57 -40.72
N MET A 57 20.60 21.10 -39.51
CA MET A 57 21.26 19.93 -38.92
C MET A 57 21.03 18.68 -39.77
N ARG A 58 19.78 18.45 -40.21
CA ARG A 58 19.41 17.35 -41.12
C ARG A 58 20.13 17.42 -42.45
N ALA A 59 20.22 18.60 -43.06
CA ALA A 59 20.96 18.78 -44.31
C ALA A 59 22.44 18.39 -44.19
N GLY A 60 22.99 18.45 -42.96
CA GLY A 60 24.34 18.02 -42.62
C GLY A 60 24.49 16.52 -42.30
N ASP A 61 23.45 15.70 -42.37
CA ASP A 61 23.47 14.29 -41.91
C ASP A 61 24.63 13.47 -42.47
N ALA A 62 24.99 13.67 -43.74
CA ALA A 62 26.08 12.96 -44.41
C ALA A 62 27.48 13.40 -43.93
N LYS A 63 27.59 14.52 -43.19
CA LYS A 63 28.84 15.05 -42.65
C LYS A 63 29.12 14.55 -41.24
N TYR A 64 28.09 14.19 -40.49
CA TYR A 64 28.23 13.64 -39.15
C TYR A 64 28.46 12.12 -39.20
N SER A 65 29.52 11.67 -38.56
CA SER A 65 29.91 10.26 -38.43
C SER A 65 30.29 9.98 -36.99
N ASP A 66 30.54 8.72 -36.62
CA ASP A 66 30.91 8.33 -35.25
C ASP A 66 32.09 9.14 -34.67
N LEU A 67 33.01 9.63 -35.52
CA LEU A 67 34.15 10.48 -35.12
C LEU A 67 33.74 11.87 -34.62
N HIS A 68 32.52 12.31 -34.92
CA HIS A 68 32.00 13.62 -34.52
C HIS A 68 31.18 13.56 -33.21
N ALA A 69 31.20 12.42 -32.50
CA ALA A 69 30.57 12.29 -31.19
C ALA A 69 31.11 13.37 -30.22
N GLY A 70 30.21 14.05 -29.52
CA GLY A 70 30.52 15.19 -28.66
C GLY A 70 30.40 16.56 -29.34
N THR A 71 30.06 16.64 -30.63
CA THR A 71 29.77 17.93 -31.30
C THR A 71 28.56 18.60 -30.67
N ILE A 72 28.69 19.87 -30.27
CA ILE A 72 27.61 20.65 -29.65
C ILE A 72 27.07 21.71 -30.62
N VAL A 73 25.75 21.78 -30.75
CA VAL A 73 25.02 22.76 -31.56
C VAL A 73 23.80 23.25 -30.79
N TYR A 74 23.46 24.52 -30.91
CA TYR A 74 22.17 25.02 -30.46
C TYR A 74 21.17 24.98 -31.62
N ALA A 75 20.12 24.15 -31.48
CA ALA A 75 19.01 24.11 -32.42
C ALA A 75 18.10 25.33 -32.21
N THR A 76 17.87 26.14 -33.24
CA THR A 76 17.00 27.34 -33.15
C THR A 76 15.54 27.06 -33.46
N ALA A 77 15.25 25.91 -34.07
CA ALA A 77 13.91 25.46 -34.46
C ALA A 77 13.90 23.93 -34.60
N PRO A 78 12.74 23.25 -34.46
CA PRO A 78 12.62 21.81 -34.70
C PRO A 78 12.94 21.44 -36.16
N VAL A 79 13.21 20.15 -36.39
CA VAL A 79 13.27 19.58 -37.76
C VAL A 79 11.85 19.32 -38.26
N ASN A 80 11.55 19.71 -39.50
CA ASN A 80 10.21 19.50 -40.06
C ASN A 80 9.97 18.05 -40.50
N SER A 81 10.99 17.40 -41.06
CA SER A 81 10.96 16.01 -41.50
C SER A 81 12.20 15.29 -41.00
N ALA A 82 12.10 14.64 -39.85
CA ALA A 82 13.22 13.99 -39.19
C ALA A 82 13.82 12.84 -40.02
N THR A 83 15.12 12.65 -39.84
CA THR A 83 15.87 11.44 -40.20
C THR A 83 16.20 10.64 -38.94
N SER A 84 16.84 9.48 -39.10
CA SER A 84 17.35 8.71 -37.95
C SER A 84 18.24 9.56 -37.04
N LYS A 85 19.09 10.43 -37.60
CA LYS A 85 20.00 11.28 -36.83
C LYS A 85 19.30 12.44 -36.13
N THR A 86 18.25 13.00 -36.72
CA THR A 86 17.58 14.23 -36.24
C THR A 86 16.26 13.98 -35.52
N THR A 87 15.89 12.71 -35.29
CA THR A 87 14.60 12.32 -34.70
C THR A 87 14.29 12.97 -33.34
N ASN A 88 15.29 13.38 -32.56
CA ASN A 88 15.09 14.02 -31.25
C ASN A 88 15.16 15.56 -31.31
N VAL A 89 15.37 16.16 -32.48
CA VAL A 89 15.44 17.63 -32.66
C VAL A 89 14.03 18.21 -32.81
N THR A 90 13.24 18.08 -31.76
CA THR A 90 11.79 18.41 -31.75
C THR A 90 11.47 19.80 -31.21
N SER A 91 12.47 20.55 -30.74
CA SER A 91 12.30 21.91 -30.21
C SER A 91 13.63 22.66 -30.18
N PRO A 92 13.63 24.00 -30.03
CA PRO A 92 14.85 24.74 -29.77
C PRO A 92 15.56 24.25 -28.50
N GLY A 93 16.89 24.30 -28.50
CA GLY A 93 17.70 23.93 -27.34
C GLY A 93 19.12 23.53 -27.68
N LEU A 94 19.89 23.16 -26.66
CA LEU A 94 21.27 22.70 -26.82
C LEU A 94 21.29 21.19 -27.08
N TYR A 95 21.96 20.78 -28.15
CA TYR A 95 22.08 19.40 -28.60
C TYR A 95 23.55 18.99 -28.71
N PHE A 96 23.83 17.72 -28.41
CA PHE A 96 25.11 17.09 -28.76
C PHE A 96 24.88 15.89 -29.68
N PHE A 97 25.84 15.61 -30.56
CA PHE A 97 25.82 14.42 -31.39
C PHE A 97 26.44 13.26 -30.62
N ASP A 98 25.73 12.14 -30.44
CA ASP A 98 26.25 10.98 -29.69
C ASP A 98 27.09 10.00 -30.55
N GLY A 99 27.33 10.37 -31.81
CA GLY A 99 27.94 9.51 -32.83
C GLY A 99 26.93 8.95 -33.82
N LYS A 100 25.66 8.84 -33.44
CA LYS A 100 24.59 8.30 -34.28
C LYS A 100 23.42 9.27 -34.41
N ILE A 101 22.94 9.81 -33.31
CA ILE A 101 21.75 10.66 -33.24
C ILE A 101 22.04 11.93 -32.42
N TRP A 102 21.30 12.99 -32.72
CA TRP A 102 21.33 14.23 -31.96
C TRP A 102 20.54 14.07 -30.67
N GLN A 103 21.17 14.34 -29.54
CA GLN A 103 20.58 14.25 -28.21
C GLN A 103 20.42 15.64 -27.61
N LYS A 104 19.24 15.96 -27.08
CA LYS A 104 19.04 17.21 -26.37
C LYS A 104 19.75 17.11 -25.02
N MET A 105 20.62 18.06 -24.69
CA MET A 105 21.42 18.03 -23.44
C MET A 105 20.57 18.19 -22.18
N MET A 106 19.37 18.74 -22.30
CA MET A 106 18.41 18.90 -21.20
C MET A 106 17.03 18.43 -21.66
N GLN A 107 16.71 17.17 -21.37
CA GLN A 107 15.33 16.65 -21.38
C GLN A 107 14.89 16.45 -19.93
N GLY A 108 13.92 17.23 -19.45
CA GLY A 108 13.37 17.12 -18.08
C GLY A 108 13.31 18.45 -17.32
N ASP A 109 12.84 18.40 -16.06
CA ASP A 109 12.85 19.57 -15.16
C ASP A 109 14.29 20.11 -15.05
N GLU A 110 14.43 21.41 -15.26
CA GLU A 110 15.69 22.15 -15.46
C GLU A 110 16.70 22.06 -14.28
N LYS A 111 16.36 21.35 -13.21
CA LYS A 111 17.19 21.16 -12.01
C LYS A 111 17.57 19.72 -11.66
N THR A 112 16.99 18.72 -12.30
CA THR A 112 17.25 17.31 -11.94
C THR A 112 17.41 16.50 -13.20
N LEU A 113 18.57 15.86 -13.37
CA LEU A 113 18.93 14.94 -14.45
C LEU A 113 18.02 13.68 -14.55
N ASN A 114 16.83 13.70 -13.94
CA ASN A 114 15.83 12.66 -14.02
C ASN A 114 14.92 12.96 -15.20
N ALA A 115 15.16 12.28 -16.32
CA ALA A 115 14.23 12.26 -17.43
C ALA A 115 12.85 11.80 -16.92
N LYS A 116 11.83 12.63 -17.09
CA LYS A 116 10.44 12.29 -16.77
C LYS A 116 9.84 11.58 -17.98
N SER A 117 9.28 10.39 -17.76
CA SER A 117 8.61 9.61 -18.79
C SER A 117 7.11 9.54 -18.53
N SER A 118 6.31 9.52 -19.60
CA SER A 118 4.87 9.33 -19.45
C SER A 118 4.60 8.03 -18.69
N GLY A 119 3.78 8.12 -17.64
CA GLY A 119 3.49 6.99 -16.75
C GLY A 119 4.26 7.00 -15.44
N ASP A 120 5.26 7.86 -15.28
CA ASP A 120 5.92 8.04 -13.98
C ASP A 120 4.91 8.47 -12.92
N ILE A 121 5.01 7.88 -11.73
CA ILE A 121 4.16 8.20 -10.59
C ILE A 121 5.00 8.87 -9.50
N LYS A 122 4.45 9.92 -8.89
CA LYS A 122 5.05 10.55 -7.71
C LYS A 122 4.00 10.94 -6.68
N ASN A 123 4.46 11.08 -5.44
CA ASN A 123 3.67 11.67 -4.37
C ASN A 123 4.04 13.14 -4.14
N SER A 124 3.06 13.96 -3.75
CA SER A 124 3.27 15.37 -3.43
C SER A 124 2.14 15.89 -2.52
N VAL A 125 2.41 16.92 -1.73
CA VAL A 125 1.38 17.63 -0.95
C VAL A 125 0.63 18.69 -1.77
N LYS A 126 1.03 18.95 -3.02
CA LYS A 126 0.31 19.85 -3.92
C LYS A 126 -1.10 19.30 -4.21
N SER A 127 -2.08 20.19 -4.33
CA SER A 127 -3.50 19.86 -4.56
C SER A 127 -3.95 20.03 -6.02
N PHE A 128 -3.06 20.47 -6.91
CA PHE A 128 -3.36 20.77 -8.31
C PHE A 128 -2.26 20.26 -9.24
N ASP A 129 -2.60 20.10 -10.51
CA ASP A 129 -1.68 19.76 -11.58
C ASP A 129 -0.54 20.77 -11.71
N HIS A 130 0.61 20.30 -12.15
CA HIS A 130 1.80 21.15 -12.30
C HIS A 130 2.85 20.49 -13.18
N ASN A 131 3.48 21.26 -14.08
CA ASN A 131 4.68 20.85 -14.83
C ASN A 131 4.54 19.46 -15.49
N GLY A 132 3.39 19.20 -16.13
CA GLY A 132 3.06 17.92 -16.78
C GLY A 132 2.66 16.77 -15.84
N TRP A 133 2.53 17.05 -14.54
CA TRP A 133 2.00 16.12 -13.54
C TRP A 133 0.53 16.36 -13.30
N TYR A 134 -0.24 15.28 -13.41
CA TYR A 134 -1.68 15.27 -13.33
C TYR A 134 -2.13 14.45 -12.13
N LEU A 135 -3.03 15.02 -11.32
CA LEU A 135 -3.57 14.36 -10.14
C LEU A 135 -4.32 13.07 -10.52
N LEU A 136 -4.04 11.98 -9.81
CA LEU A 136 -4.77 10.70 -9.90
C LEU A 136 -5.98 10.70 -8.97
N ASN A 137 -7.02 11.43 -9.35
CA ASN A 137 -8.27 11.59 -8.62
C ASN A 137 -9.48 11.05 -9.40
N GLY A 138 -9.24 10.12 -10.32
CA GLY A 138 -10.32 9.52 -11.09
C GLY A 138 -10.93 10.40 -12.18
N ARG A 139 -10.45 11.61 -12.46
CA ARG A 139 -11.11 12.52 -13.44
C ARG A 139 -11.09 12.03 -14.89
N ASN A 140 -12.00 12.55 -15.72
CA ASN A 140 -12.08 12.24 -17.15
C ASN A 140 -10.85 12.72 -17.92
N ILE A 141 -10.35 11.89 -18.84
CA ILE A 141 -9.21 12.22 -19.72
C ILE A 141 -9.53 13.40 -20.62
N SER A 142 -10.78 13.53 -21.07
CA SER A 142 -11.23 14.66 -21.90
C SER A 142 -11.05 16.04 -21.26
N THR A 143 -10.80 16.11 -19.96
CA THR A 143 -10.51 17.36 -19.23
C THR A 143 -9.03 17.78 -19.28
N LEU A 144 -8.15 16.92 -19.80
CA LEU A 144 -6.71 17.16 -19.90
C LEU A 144 -6.35 17.86 -21.23
N PRO A 145 -5.19 18.53 -21.32
CA PRO A 145 -4.64 18.99 -22.61
C PRO A 145 -4.42 17.83 -23.60
N ILE A 146 -4.51 18.10 -24.92
CA ILE A 146 -4.45 17.07 -25.97
C ILE A 146 -3.21 16.17 -25.89
N ALA A 147 -2.04 16.76 -25.61
CA ALA A 147 -0.80 16.00 -25.44
C ALA A 147 -0.91 14.98 -24.28
N ALA A 148 -1.46 15.41 -23.15
CA ALA A 148 -1.68 14.56 -21.98
C ALA A 148 -2.77 13.50 -22.23
N GLN A 149 -3.80 13.81 -23.03
CA GLN A 149 -4.78 12.82 -23.48
C GLN A 149 -4.11 11.70 -24.28
N SER A 150 -3.29 12.07 -25.28
CA SER A 150 -2.55 11.12 -26.10
C SER A 150 -1.61 10.26 -25.25
N ALA A 151 -0.91 10.87 -24.29
CA ALA A 151 -0.05 10.13 -23.35
C ALA A 151 -0.86 9.16 -22.49
N ALA A 152 -1.99 9.60 -21.90
CA ALA A 152 -2.85 8.75 -21.09
C ALA A 152 -3.40 7.55 -21.89
N THR A 153 -3.86 7.78 -23.13
CA THR A 153 -4.33 6.72 -24.02
C THR A 153 -3.22 5.75 -24.39
N SER A 154 -2.00 6.22 -24.63
CA SER A 154 -0.85 5.34 -24.88
C SER A 154 -0.50 4.44 -23.69
N LEU A 155 -0.83 4.88 -22.47
CA LEU A 155 -0.66 4.10 -21.23
C LEU A 155 -1.85 3.15 -20.96
N GLY A 156 -2.88 3.17 -21.82
CA GLY A 156 -4.06 2.32 -21.71
C GLY A 156 -5.24 2.96 -20.96
N PHE A 157 -5.15 4.23 -20.57
CA PHE A 157 -6.26 4.96 -19.97
C PHE A 157 -7.09 5.62 -21.09
N THR A 158 -8.33 5.17 -21.30
CA THR A 158 -9.15 5.62 -22.43
C THR A 158 -10.28 6.57 -22.06
N GLU A 159 -10.78 6.51 -20.82
CA GLU A 159 -11.90 7.34 -20.36
C GLU A 159 -11.53 8.25 -19.19
N ARG A 160 -10.91 7.66 -18.16
CA ARG A 160 -10.60 8.32 -16.89
C ARG A 160 -9.17 8.01 -16.46
N LEU A 161 -8.53 8.95 -15.78
CA LEU A 161 -7.31 8.64 -15.04
C LEU A 161 -7.65 7.73 -13.85
N PRO A 162 -6.72 6.88 -13.39
CA PRO A 162 -6.90 6.12 -12.16
C PRO A 162 -7.16 7.04 -10.94
N ASP A 163 -7.94 6.57 -9.96
CA ASP A 163 -8.09 7.23 -8.67
C ASP A 163 -7.20 6.57 -7.61
N ALA A 164 -6.29 7.34 -7.03
CA ALA A 164 -5.39 6.88 -5.97
C ALA A 164 -5.87 7.31 -4.57
N THR A 165 -7.03 7.94 -4.44
CA THR A 165 -7.58 8.41 -3.16
C THR A 165 -7.79 7.24 -2.20
N ASP A 166 -7.19 7.33 -1.00
CA ASP A 166 -7.22 6.29 0.03
C ASP A 166 -6.78 4.88 -0.45
N ARG A 167 -5.87 4.82 -1.43
CA ARG A 167 -5.36 3.57 -1.99
C ARG A 167 -3.85 3.46 -1.89
N VAL A 168 -3.38 2.24 -1.67
CA VAL A 168 -1.98 1.86 -1.80
C VAL A 168 -1.73 1.38 -3.23
N LEU A 169 -0.69 1.92 -3.86
CA LEU A 169 -0.27 1.45 -5.18
C LEU A 169 0.45 0.10 -5.03
N LYS A 170 0.05 -0.87 -5.85
CA LYS A 170 0.69 -2.19 -5.92
C LYS A 170 1.19 -2.48 -7.33
N SER A 171 2.23 -3.27 -7.42
CA SER A 171 2.64 -3.86 -8.69
C SER A 171 1.55 -4.80 -9.19
N ARG A 172 1.28 -4.73 -10.50
CA ARG A 172 0.37 -5.63 -11.19
C ARG A 172 0.82 -7.08 -11.03
N SER A 173 -0.11 -7.99 -10.76
CA SER A 173 0.13 -9.45 -10.86
C SER A 173 -0.60 -10.01 -12.07
N GLY A 174 0.14 -10.34 -13.14
CA GLY A 174 -0.44 -11.07 -14.29
C GLY A 174 -1.42 -10.25 -15.14
N THR A 175 -2.71 -10.58 -15.11
CA THR A 175 -3.75 -10.12 -16.06
C THR A 175 -4.44 -8.80 -15.69
N GLU A 176 -4.19 -8.23 -14.51
CA GLU A 176 -4.88 -7.02 -14.04
C GLU A 176 -4.61 -5.81 -14.95
N MET A 177 -5.64 -5.05 -15.33
CA MET A 177 -5.43 -3.84 -16.12
C MET A 177 -4.71 -2.78 -15.29
N LEU A 178 -3.78 -2.03 -15.91
CA LEU A 178 -3.14 -0.91 -15.20
C LEU A 178 -4.19 0.13 -14.84
N GLY A 179 -4.12 0.65 -13.62
CA GLY A 179 -5.10 1.59 -13.09
C GLY A 179 -6.41 0.95 -12.63
N SER A 180 -6.55 -0.38 -12.65
CA SER A 180 -7.70 -1.03 -12.02
C SER A 180 -7.68 -0.79 -10.51
N GLU A 181 -8.82 -0.42 -9.96
CA GLU A 181 -9.00 -0.18 -8.53
C GLU A 181 -9.57 -1.43 -7.85
N GLY A 182 -9.19 -1.66 -6.59
CA GLY A 182 -9.68 -2.79 -5.79
C GLY A 182 -9.19 -2.72 -4.34
N GLY A 183 -9.75 -3.58 -3.49
CA GLY A 183 -9.52 -3.59 -2.03
C GLY A 183 -10.51 -2.73 -1.24
N GLU A 184 -10.76 -3.11 0.02
CA GLU A 184 -11.65 -2.41 0.96
C GLU A 184 -10.83 -1.67 2.04
N ASN A 185 -11.29 -0.51 2.50
CA ASN A 185 -10.56 0.37 3.43
C ASN A 185 -11.21 0.46 4.83
N LEU A 186 -11.77 -0.64 5.35
CA LEU A 186 -12.36 -0.70 6.69
C LEU A 186 -12.04 -2.02 7.39
N LEU A 187 -11.33 -1.93 8.51
CA LEU A 187 -11.13 -3.05 9.43
C LEU A 187 -12.10 -2.94 10.61
N THR A 188 -13.09 -3.82 10.67
CA THR A 188 -13.98 -3.99 11.82
C THR A 188 -13.84 -5.39 12.40
N LEU A 189 -13.58 -5.48 13.70
CA LEU A 189 -13.60 -6.74 14.46
C LEU A 189 -15.01 -7.04 14.97
N THR A 190 -15.66 -8.02 14.40
CA THR A 190 -16.94 -8.56 14.87
C THR A 190 -16.72 -9.77 15.79
N ARG A 191 -17.74 -10.18 16.56
CA ARG A 191 -17.68 -11.44 17.33
C ARG A 191 -17.35 -12.65 16.45
N SER A 192 -17.76 -12.60 15.18
CA SER A 192 -17.47 -13.63 14.19
C SER A 192 -15.97 -13.73 13.86
N ASN A 193 -15.17 -12.66 14.03
CA ASN A 193 -13.71 -12.66 13.90
C ASN A 193 -12.95 -13.37 15.05
N LEU A 194 -13.62 -13.82 16.11
CA LEU A 194 -12.98 -14.63 17.16
C LEU A 194 -12.85 -16.09 16.69
N PRO A 195 -11.78 -16.83 17.04
CA PRO A 195 -11.61 -18.23 16.66
C PRO A 195 -12.80 -19.12 17.05
N ASN A 196 -13.26 -20.00 16.16
CA ASN A 196 -14.35 -20.94 16.46
C ASN A 196 -13.86 -22.13 17.29
N ILE A 197 -13.68 -21.90 18.58
CA ILE A 197 -13.22 -22.93 19.52
C ILE A 197 -14.19 -23.08 20.70
N ASN A 198 -14.30 -24.32 21.17
CA ASN A 198 -15.07 -24.70 22.34
C ASN A 198 -14.11 -24.97 23.51
N PHE A 199 -14.33 -24.31 24.64
CA PHE A 199 -13.61 -24.63 25.87
C PHE A 199 -14.35 -25.74 26.60
N VAL A 200 -13.71 -26.91 26.72
CA VAL A 200 -14.28 -28.10 27.36
C VAL A 200 -13.58 -28.34 28.68
N GLY A 201 -14.34 -28.41 29.77
CA GLY A 201 -13.81 -28.60 31.12
C GLY A 201 -14.73 -29.45 32.00
N VAL A 202 -14.14 -30.10 33.00
CA VAL A 202 -14.91 -30.86 34.01
C VAL A 202 -15.49 -29.89 35.02
N VAL A 203 -16.78 -30.04 35.30
CA VAL A 203 -17.49 -29.32 36.37
C VAL A 203 -18.06 -30.34 37.34
N SER A 204 -17.79 -30.17 38.63
CA SER A 204 -18.37 -31.03 39.66
C SER A 204 -18.69 -30.25 40.94
N GLY A 205 -19.71 -30.74 41.66
CA GLY A 205 -20.17 -30.19 42.93
C GLY A 205 -21.07 -31.19 43.67
N ILE A 206 -21.24 -30.99 44.98
CA ILE A 206 -22.13 -31.81 45.82
C ILE A 206 -23.13 -30.86 46.48
N ALA A 207 -24.41 -31.22 46.48
CA ALA A 207 -25.46 -30.44 47.14
C ALA A 207 -25.20 -30.38 48.66
N GLU A 208 -25.22 -29.17 49.22
CA GLU A 208 -24.76 -28.93 50.61
C GLU A 208 -25.67 -29.53 51.69
N SER A 209 -26.93 -29.89 51.38
CA SER A 209 -27.86 -30.51 52.33
C SER A 209 -28.84 -31.45 51.62
N GLY A 210 -29.19 -32.57 52.28
CA GLY A 210 -30.07 -33.59 51.72
C GLY A 210 -31.56 -33.21 51.81
N GLY A 211 -32.31 -33.47 50.74
CA GLY A 211 -33.75 -33.14 50.66
C GLY A 211 -34.60 -34.10 51.51
N ALA A 212 -34.99 -33.68 52.72
CA ALA A 212 -35.93 -34.43 53.56
C ALA A 212 -37.38 -34.15 53.13
N HIS A 213 -38.19 -35.20 52.96
CA HIS A 213 -39.62 -35.05 52.71
C HIS A 213 -40.45 -36.16 53.37
N SER A 214 -41.72 -35.85 53.64
CA SER A 214 -42.72 -36.72 54.28
C SER A 214 -44.10 -36.57 53.61
N HIS A 215 -44.95 -37.61 53.65
CA HIS A 215 -46.30 -37.59 53.08
C HIS A 215 -47.39 -37.62 54.17
N ALA A 216 -48.56 -37.01 53.89
CA ALA A 216 -49.75 -37.00 54.77
C ALA A 216 -51.01 -37.46 54.00
N ALA A 217 -52.03 -37.98 54.71
CA ALA A 217 -53.30 -38.44 54.12
C ALA A 217 -54.32 -37.28 53.96
N GLY A 218 -55.12 -37.33 52.89
CA GLY A 218 -55.85 -36.16 52.37
C GLY A 218 -57.24 -35.80 52.96
N GLN A 219 -57.95 -36.69 53.68
CA GLN A 219 -59.30 -36.41 54.23
C GLN A 219 -59.60 -37.32 55.43
N GLY A 220 -60.12 -36.76 56.53
CA GLY A 220 -60.39 -37.46 57.80
C GLY A 220 -61.85 -37.92 57.94
N GLY A 221 -62.04 -39.23 58.16
CA GLY A 221 -63.36 -39.84 58.42
C GLY A 221 -63.58 -40.15 59.90
N PHE A 222 -64.79 -39.87 60.40
CA PHE A 222 -65.23 -40.15 61.78
C PHE A 222 -66.17 -41.37 61.78
N LEU A 223 -65.82 -42.43 62.51
CA LEU A 223 -66.58 -43.69 62.60
C LEU A 223 -67.07 -43.90 64.04
N LEU A 224 -68.39 -43.92 64.22
CA LEU A 224 -69.08 -44.28 65.47
C LEU A 224 -69.58 -45.72 65.40
N GLY A 225 -69.09 -46.58 66.30
CA GLY A 225 -69.76 -47.83 66.68
C GLY A 225 -69.42 -49.06 65.84
N GLY A 226 -69.13 -50.16 66.54
CA GLY A 226 -68.64 -51.41 65.98
C GLY A 226 -69.67 -52.14 65.12
N THR A 227 -69.39 -52.19 63.81
CA THR A 227 -69.99 -53.14 62.88
C THR A 227 -68.97 -54.22 62.55
N THR A 228 -69.35 -55.50 62.70
CA THR A 228 -68.52 -56.67 62.36
C THR A 228 -68.53 -57.05 60.87
N VAL A 229 -69.13 -56.22 60.02
CA VAL A 229 -69.22 -56.44 58.58
C VAL A 229 -68.69 -55.19 57.88
N GLY A 230 -67.54 -55.32 57.19
CA GLY A 230 -66.92 -54.23 56.41
C GLY A 230 -65.68 -53.55 57.02
N ASN A 231 -65.14 -54.00 58.15
CA ASN A 231 -63.85 -53.50 58.65
C ASN A 231 -62.69 -54.36 58.13
N ASN A 232 -61.71 -53.77 57.43
CA ASN A 232 -60.53 -54.46 56.91
C ASN A 232 -59.52 -54.77 58.04
N GLY A 233 -59.92 -55.68 58.93
CA GLY A 233 -59.01 -56.74 59.36
C GLY A 233 -58.34 -56.67 60.73
N SER A 234 -58.50 -55.65 61.57
CA SER A 234 -57.81 -55.66 62.89
C SER A 234 -58.35 -54.71 63.95
N GLY A 235 -59.67 -54.64 64.10
CA GLY A 235 -60.30 -53.97 65.24
C GLY A 235 -60.72 -54.95 66.33
N ASN A 236 -59.77 -55.55 67.07
CA ASN A 236 -60.02 -56.05 68.42
C ASN A 236 -58.70 -56.10 69.20
N TYR A 237 -58.69 -55.40 70.34
CA TYR A 237 -57.68 -55.51 71.38
C TYR A 237 -57.56 -56.98 71.82
N GLN A 238 -56.41 -57.61 71.60
CA GLN A 238 -56.03 -58.83 72.31
C GLN A 238 -54.65 -58.65 72.94
N GLY A 239 -54.63 -58.72 74.28
CA GLY A 239 -53.47 -58.54 75.15
C GLY A 239 -52.48 -59.69 75.05
N ASN A 240 -51.64 -59.66 74.03
CA ASN A 240 -50.39 -60.40 73.93
C ASN A 240 -49.27 -59.35 73.82
N SER A 241 -48.23 -59.53 74.62
CA SER A 241 -47.09 -58.67 74.95
C SER A 241 -46.18 -58.22 73.78
N THR A 242 -46.70 -58.06 72.56
CA THR A 242 -46.00 -57.46 71.42
C THR A 242 -46.54 -56.05 71.15
N PRO A 243 -45.73 -54.99 71.38
CA PRO A 243 -46.18 -53.61 71.29
C PRO A 243 -46.21 -53.16 69.84
N THR A 244 -47.27 -53.50 69.11
CA THR A 244 -47.68 -52.67 67.98
C THR A 244 -49.14 -52.31 68.17
N SER A 245 -49.37 -51.39 69.13
CA SER A 245 -50.62 -50.67 69.24
C SER A 245 -50.81 -49.86 67.95
N TRP A 246 -51.69 -50.33 67.07
CA TRP A 246 -52.27 -49.47 66.06
C TRP A 246 -53.28 -48.60 66.78
N GLY A 247 -52.78 -47.41 67.12
CA GLY A 247 -53.36 -46.45 68.05
C GLY A 247 -54.83 -46.19 67.77
N GLY A 248 -55.60 -46.19 68.85
CA GLY A 248 -57.01 -45.85 68.88
C GLY A 248 -57.30 -44.42 68.43
N ILE A 249 -58.58 -44.09 68.56
CA ILE A 249 -59.24 -42.89 68.03
C ILE A 249 -58.43 -41.60 68.30
N GLY A 250 -58.05 -40.88 67.23
CA GLY A 250 -57.71 -39.45 67.29
C GLY A 250 -56.54 -38.93 66.44
N ILE A 251 -55.56 -39.72 66.01
CA ILE A 251 -54.37 -39.15 65.34
C ILE A 251 -53.82 -40.10 64.27
N MET A 252 -53.75 -39.62 63.03
CA MET A 252 -52.84 -40.15 62.00
C MET A 252 -51.50 -39.42 62.09
N GLY A 253 -50.37 -40.09 61.86
CA GLY A 253 -49.11 -39.36 61.75
C GLY A 253 -47.86 -40.15 61.35
N ASN A 254 -47.77 -40.46 60.05
CA ASN A 254 -46.55 -40.68 59.26
C ASN A 254 -45.98 -42.12 59.18
N THR A 255 -45.76 -42.57 57.95
CA THR A 255 -44.83 -43.67 57.64
C THR A 255 -43.41 -43.22 57.97
N ALA A 256 -42.58 -44.09 58.58
CA ALA A 256 -41.26 -43.75 59.11
C ALA A 256 -40.32 -43.02 58.11
N SER A 257 -39.41 -42.19 58.64
CA SER A 257 -38.47 -41.35 57.87
C SER A 257 -37.60 -42.15 56.89
N GLY A 258 -37.77 -41.93 55.59
CA GLY A 258 -36.74 -42.26 54.59
C GLY A 258 -35.51 -41.37 54.79
N GLY A 259 -34.30 -41.94 54.69
CA GLY A 259 -33.03 -41.33 55.08
C GLY A 259 -32.60 -40.14 54.19
N ALA A 260 -31.98 -39.14 54.82
CA ALA A 260 -31.39 -38.00 54.12
C ALA A 260 -30.28 -38.46 53.17
N HIS A 261 -30.31 -37.97 51.93
CA HIS A 261 -29.24 -38.22 50.97
C HIS A 261 -28.83 -36.92 50.28
N THR A 262 -27.55 -36.82 49.93
CA THR A 262 -26.98 -35.71 49.16
C THR A 262 -26.79 -36.13 47.71
N HIS A 263 -27.01 -35.20 46.78
CA HIS A 263 -26.76 -35.44 45.38
C HIS A 263 -25.38 -34.90 45.00
N SER A 264 -24.55 -35.74 44.38
CA SER A 264 -23.36 -35.27 43.67
C SER A 264 -23.71 -35.05 42.21
N LEU A 265 -23.16 -33.98 41.64
CA LEU A 265 -23.22 -33.69 40.22
C LEU A 265 -21.80 -33.56 39.70
N ALA A 266 -21.44 -34.38 38.72
CA ALA A 266 -20.24 -34.20 37.94
C ALA A 266 -20.61 -34.30 36.47
N GLY A 267 -19.99 -33.46 35.65
CA GLY A 267 -20.25 -33.39 34.23
C GLY A 267 -19.15 -32.66 33.48
N ILE A 268 -19.31 -32.59 32.17
CA ILE A 268 -18.44 -31.81 31.29
C ILE A 268 -19.25 -30.60 30.84
N ALA A 269 -18.70 -29.41 31.05
CA ALA A 269 -19.25 -28.19 30.49
C ALA A 269 -18.44 -27.79 29.26
N THR A 270 -19.17 -27.42 28.21
CA THR A 270 -18.60 -26.89 26.98
C THR A 270 -19.08 -25.46 26.82
N VAL A 271 -18.15 -24.52 26.74
CA VAL A 271 -18.45 -23.10 26.52
C VAL A 271 -17.86 -22.66 25.18
N PRO A 272 -18.68 -22.32 24.18
CA PRO A 272 -18.18 -21.78 22.92
C PRO A 272 -17.63 -20.37 23.13
N THR A 273 -16.55 -20.04 22.44
CA THR A 273 -16.03 -18.66 22.31
C THR A 273 -17.04 -17.69 21.67
N GLY A 274 -18.04 -18.22 20.97
CA GLY A 274 -19.07 -17.43 20.30
C GLY A 274 -18.60 -16.75 19.01
N GLY A 275 -17.38 -17.05 18.56
CA GLY A 275 -16.86 -16.65 17.26
C GLY A 275 -16.96 -17.73 16.20
N THR A 276 -16.83 -17.33 14.94
CA THR A 276 -16.86 -18.22 13.77
C THR A 276 -15.48 -18.37 13.11
N GLY A 277 -14.48 -17.61 13.54
CA GLY A 277 -13.08 -17.66 13.08
C GLY A 277 -12.75 -16.74 11.90
N ASP A 278 -13.55 -15.69 11.67
CA ASP A 278 -13.43 -14.82 10.50
C ASP A 278 -12.13 -13.96 10.54
N SER A 279 -11.52 -13.63 9.38
CA SER A 279 -10.23 -12.92 9.29
C SER A 279 -10.28 -11.41 9.62
N LEU A 280 -9.17 -10.87 10.16
CA LEU A 280 -8.95 -9.44 10.51
C LEU A 280 -8.17 -8.68 9.41
N ASP A 281 -8.67 -7.54 8.93
CA ASP A 281 -7.97 -6.54 8.08
C ASP A 281 -6.84 -5.77 8.85
N ASN A 282 -5.84 -5.16 8.19
CA ASN A 282 -4.51 -4.85 8.77
C ASN A 282 -3.80 -3.70 8.02
N ARG A 283 -4.10 -2.44 8.37
CA ARG A 283 -3.50 -1.25 7.71
C ARG A 283 -2.30 -0.70 8.51
N SER A 284 -1.20 -0.34 7.82
CA SER A 284 0.05 0.21 8.40
C SER A 284 -0.03 1.72 8.71
N ALA A 285 0.85 2.26 9.57
CA ALA A 285 0.96 3.71 9.83
C ALA A 285 1.25 4.49 8.52
N TYR A 286 0.55 5.61 8.29
CA TYR A 286 0.56 6.31 6.99
C TYR A 286 0.65 7.84 7.12
N LEU A 287 1.14 8.48 6.05
CA LEU A 287 1.07 9.93 5.83
C LEU A 287 0.27 10.18 4.55
N VAL A 288 -0.75 11.03 4.63
CA VAL A 288 -1.61 11.34 3.48
C VAL A 288 -0.94 12.35 2.58
N VAL A 289 -0.78 11.99 1.32
CA VAL A 289 -0.23 12.81 0.23
C VAL A 289 -1.02 12.54 -1.04
N ASN A 290 -0.98 13.48 -1.97
CA ASN A 290 -1.60 13.31 -3.27
C ASN A 290 -0.68 12.52 -4.21
N THR A 291 -1.28 11.72 -5.07
CA THR A 291 -0.57 10.92 -6.07
C THR A 291 -0.77 11.53 -7.45
N PHE A 292 0.31 11.65 -8.21
CA PHE A 292 0.32 12.25 -9.54
C PHE A 292 0.94 11.29 -10.56
N ILE A 293 0.46 11.39 -11.81
CA ILE A 293 1.05 10.75 -12.98
C ILE A 293 1.66 11.80 -13.91
N TYR A 294 2.83 11.55 -14.46
CA TYR A 294 3.41 12.38 -15.50
C TYR A 294 2.84 12.00 -16.86
N LEU A 295 2.32 12.98 -17.60
CA LEU A 295 1.76 12.79 -18.95
C LEU A 295 2.36 13.78 -19.97
N GLY A 296 3.44 14.47 -19.60
CA GLY A 296 4.06 15.52 -20.42
C GLY A 296 3.50 16.92 -20.15
N GLY A 297 4.35 17.93 -20.37
CA GLY A 297 3.95 19.34 -20.47
C GLY A 297 3.66 19.73 -21.92
N GLU A 298 2.99 20.86 -22.10
CA GLU A 298 3.01 21.57 -23.39
C GLU A 298 4.43 22.02 -23.76
#